data_AF-A0A933SY12-F1
#
_entry.id   AF-A0A933SY12-F1
#
_cell.length_a   1.000
_cell.length_b   1.000
_cell.length_c   1.000
_cell.angle_alpha   90.00
_cell.angle_beta   90.00
_cell.angle_gamma   90.00
#
_symmetry.space_group_name_H-M   'P 1'
#
loop_
_entity.id
_entity.type
_entity.pdbx_description
1 polymer ?
#
loop_
_entity_poly.entity_id
_entity_poly.type
_entity_poly.pdbx_seq_one_letter_code
_entity_poly.pdbx_strand_id
1 'polypeptide(L)'
;MLKTRIFHVLLIVIAGIFVYSNTLQSSFQFDDKRNIVENSIIKDFRYFSEPSKAKGLNIYDGFKNRFIGFLTFALNYRLHGLDVTGYHAVNLIIHIINALLVYWLALLTFFRVAKWQRDKVAEGQDAP
;
A
#
# COMPACT_ATOMS: atom_id res chain seq x y z
N MET A 1 -21.45 -18.04 7.89
CA MET A 1 -20.93 -16.68 7.58
C MET A 1 -19.44 -16.51 7.86
N LEU A 2 -18.92 -16.87 9.04
CA LEU A 2 -17.49 -16.69 9.35
C LEU A 2 -16.56 -17.52 8.45
N LYS A 3 -16.87 -18.81 8.23
CA LYS A 3 -16.09 -19.70 7.34
C LYS A 3 -15.96 -19.14 5.91
N THR A 4 -17.05 -18.58 5.37
CA THR A 4 -17.09 -17.96 4.04
C THR A 4 -16.20 -16.71 3.96
N ARG A 5 -16.20 -15.87 5.00
CA ARG A 5 -15.33 -14.69 5.07
C ARG A 5 -13.85 -15.06 5.16
N ILE A 6 -13.52 -16.07 5.95
CA ILE A 6 -12.15 -16.61 6.05
C ILE A 6 -11.69 -17.11 4.69
N PHE A 7 -12.54 -17.85 3.97
CA PHE A 7 -12.24 -18.32 2.62
C PHE A 7 -11.94 -17.16 1.66
N HIS A 8 -12.74 -16.08 1.65
CA HIS A 8 -12.47 -14.92 0.80
C HIS A 8 -11.15 -14.22 1.15
N VAL A 9 -10.86 -14.05 2.44
CA VAL A 9 -9.59 -13.45 2.89
C VAL A 9 -8.40 -14.29 2.42
N LEU A 10 -8.46 -15.60 2.60
CA LEU A 10 -7.40 -16.51 2.14
C LEU A 10 -7.25 -16.45 0.61
N LEU A 11 -8.36 -16.41 -0.12
CA LEU A 11 -8.34 -16.31 -1.58
C LEU A 11 -7.66 -15.00 -2.03
N ILE A 12 -7.98 -13.87 -1.41
CA ILE A 12 -7.35 -12.57 -1.72
C ILE A 12 -5.84 -12.61 -1.46
N VAL A 13 -5.44 -13.15 -0.30
CA VAL A 13 -4.01 -13.25 0.07
C VAL A 13 -3.25 -14.15 -0.90
N ILE A 14 -3.77 -15.35 -1.19
CA ILE A 14 -3.13 -16.32 -2.10
C ILE A 14 -3.06 -15.75 -3.52
N ALA A 15 -4.13 -15.12 -4.01
CA ALA A 15 -4.14 -14.50 -5.32
C ALA A 15 -3.12 -13.36 -5.42
N GLY A 16 -3.03 -12.51 -4.39
CA GLY A 16 -2.02 -11.44 -4.32
C GLY A 16 -0.60 -11.98 -4.38
N ILE A 17 -0.28 -12.99 -3.56
CA ILE A 17 1.05 -13.63 -3.58
C ILE A 17 1.34 -14.24 -4.95
N PHE A 18 0.39 -14.97 -5.53
CA PHE A 18 0.58 -15.64 -6.80
C PHE A 18 0.86 -14.66 -7.95
N VAL A 19 0.03 -13.61 -8.09
CA VAL A 19 0.15 -12.61 -9.15
C VAL A 19 1.48 -11.84 -9.08
N TYR A 20 1.95 -11.52 -7.86
CA TYR A 20 3.18 -10.75 -7.65
C TYR A 20 4.43 -11.63 -7.42
N SER A 21 4.30 -12.96 -7.37
CA SER A 21 5.43 -13.86 -7.06
C SER A 21 6.64 -13.65 -7.98
N ASN A 22 6.39 -13.42 -9.27
CA ASN A 22 7.45 -13.20 -10.26
C ASN A 22 8.17 -11.85 -10.05
N THR A 23 7.52 -10.85 -9.45
CA THR A 23 8.15 -9.54 -9.26
C THR A 23 9.27 -9.56 -8.23
N LEU A 24 9.32 -10.56 -7.34
CA LEU A 24 10.36 -10.65 -6.30
C LEU A 24 11.79 -10.79 -6.85
N GLN A 25 11.93 -11.24 -8.10
CA GLN A 25 13.22 -11.42 -8.78
C GLN A 25 13.54 -10.30 -9.77
N SER A 26 12.67 -9.30 -9.92
CA SER A 26 12.90 -8.19 -10.85
C SER A 26 13.82 -7.13 -10.21
N SER A 27 14.72 -6.56 -11.02
CA SER A 27 15.60 -5.47 -10.60
C SER A 27 14.85 -4.13 -10.51
N PHE A 28 15.48 -3.12 -9.91
CA PHE A 28 15.02 -1.73 -10.04
C PHE A 28 14.96 -1.31 -11.51
N GLN A 29 13.86 -0.66 -11.90
CA GLN A 29 13.62 -0.22 -13.28
C GLN A 29 13.17 1.24 -13.34
N PHE A 30 13.41 1.90 -14.48
CA PHE A 30 12.94 3.27 -14.75
C PHE A 30 13.24 4.27 -13.62
N ASP A 31 12.20 4.80 -12.99
CA ASP A 31 12.26 5.84 -11.98
C ASP A 31 12.76 5.33 -10.63
N ASP A 32 12.80 4.01 -10.39
CA ASP A 32 13.42 3.43 -9.20
C ASP A 32 14.89 3.84 -9.07
N LYS A 33 15.61 3.94 -10.20
CA LYS A 33 17.03 4.35 -10.19
C LYS A 33 17.17 5.74 -9.58
N ARG A 34 16.40 6.70 -10.07
CA ARG A 34 16.42 8.08 -9.60
C ARG A 34 15.86 8.23 -8.19
N ASN A 35 14.79 7.50 -7.85
CA ASN A 35 14.06 7.67 -6.59
C ASN A 35 14.63 6.85 -5.43
N ILE A 36 15.36 5.77 -5.71
CA ILE A 36 15.88 4.83 -4.71
C ILE A 36 17.40 4.71 -4.81
N VAL A 37 17.91 4.23 -5.95
CA VAL A 37 19.34 3.85 -6.07
C VAL A 37 20.26 5.07 -5.95
N GLU A 38 19.99 6.11 -6.71
CA GLU A 38 20.79 7.33 -6.82
C GLU A 38 20.41 8.39 -5.78
N ASN A 39 19.26 8.21 -5.12
CA ASN A 39 18.70 9.20 -4.22
C ASN A 39 19.47 9.27 -2.90
N SER A 40 20.24 10.33 -2.70
CA SER A 40 20.97 10.55 -1.45
C SER A 40 20.05 10.88 -0.26
N ILE A 41 18.85 11.41 -0.51
CA ILE A 41 17.93 11.81 0.56
C ILE A 41 17.48 10.61 1.38
N ILE A 42 17.16 9.48 0.73
CA ILE A 42 16.65 8.30 1.44
C ILE A 42 17.72 7.57 2.25
N LYS A 43 19.00 7.88 2.03
CA LYS A 43 20.14 7.26 2.71
C LYS A 43 20.49 7.95 4.03
N ASP A 44 19.90 9.12 4.28
CA ASP A 44 20.17 9.93 5.46
C ASP A 44 18.88 10.51 6.07
N PHE A 45 18.52 9.99 7.25
CA PHE A 45 17.31 10.40 7.95
C PHE A 45 17.32 11.87 8.41
N ARG A 46 18.48 12.54 8.43
CA ARG A 46 18.56 13.97 8.80
C ARG A 46 17.75 14.86 7.87
N TYR A 47 17.56 14.46 6.61
CA TYR A 47 16.72 15.20 5.67
C TYR A 47 15.22 15.10 5.99
N PHE A 48 14.79 14.08 6.74
CA PHE A 48 13.39 13.94 7.16
C PHE A 48 13.10 14.70 8.46
N SER A 49 14.08 14.84 9.35
CA SER A 49 13.96 15.70 10.54
C SER A 49 14.14 17.18 10.19
N GLU A 50 15.02 17.50 9.24
CA GLU A 50 15.32 18.87 8.80
C GLU A 50 15.31 18.97 7.26
N PRO A 51 14.12 19.02 6.62
CA PRO A 51 14.00 19.02 5.16
C PRO A 51 14.72 20.17 4.46
N SER A 52 14.91 21.30 5.13
CA SER A 52 15.66 22.44 4.60
C SER A 52 17.11 22.08 4.22
N LYS A 53 17.72 21.09 4.88
CA LYS A 53 19.09 20.62 4.57
C LYS A 53 19.21 19.91 3.23
N ALA A 54 18.08 19.46 2.66
CA ALA A 54 18.05 18.85 1.34
C ALA A 54 17.95 19.90 0.21
N LYS A 55 17.76 21.19 0.52
CA LYS A 55 17.71 22.27 -0.48
C LYS A 55 19.03 22.31 -1.26
N GLY A 56 18.93 22.31 -2.59
CA GLY A 56 20.08 22.27 -3.50
C GLY A 56 20.41 20.88 -4.05
N LEU A 57 19.80 19.81 -3.52
CA LEU A 57 19.87 18.49 -4.16
C LEU A 57 18.92 18.44 -5.36
N ASN A 58 19.36 17.84 -6.48
CA ASN A 58 18.57 17.72 -7.72
C ASN A 58 17.25 16.94 -7.57
N ILE A 59 17.08 16.21 -6.46
CA ILE A 59 15.88 15.42 -6.15
C ILE A 59 14.98 16.11 -5.11
N TYR A 60 15.36 17.30 -4.63
CA TYR A 60 14.67 18.03 -3.57
C TYR A 60 13.20 18.34 -3.89
N ASP A 61 12.88 18.75 -5.12
CA ASP A 61 11.49 19.05 -5.50
C ASP A 61 10.61 17.79 -5.46
N GLY A 62 11.15 16.64 -5.88
CA GLY A 62 10.49 15.35 -5.76
C GLY A 62 10.27 14.96 -4.29
N PHE A 63 11.29 15.14 -3.46
CA PHE A 63 11.22 14.90 -2.02
C PHE A 63 10.16 15.78 -1.34
N LYS A 64 10.09 17.07 -1.66
CA LYS A 64 9.10 18.01 -1.12
C LYS A 64 7.67 17.58 -1.46
N ASN A 65 7.43 17.15 -2.69
CA ASN A 65 6.09 16.78 -3.16
C ASN A 65 5.68 15.36 -2.70
N ARG A 66 6.65 14.49 -2.41
CA ARG A 66 6.42 13.07 -2.07
C ARG A 66 7.08 12.68 -0.74
N PHE A 67 7.01 13.56 0.26
CA PHE A 67 7.72 13.39 1.54
C PHE A 67 7.47 12.00 2.17
N ILE A 68 6.20 11.60 2.28
CA ILE A 68 5.82 10.30 2.85
C ILE A 68 6.31 9.14 1.98
N GLY A 69 6.26 9.27 0.65
CA GLY A 69 6.79 8.24 -0.25
C GLY A 69 8.30 8.06 -0.10
N PHE A 70 9.04 9.16 -0.01
CA PHE A 70 10.49 9.14 0.22
C PHE A 70 10.82 8.59 1.61
N LEU A 71 10.00 8.86 2.62
CA LEU A 71 10.19 8.32 3.96
C LEU A 71 10.01 6.80 3.96
N THR A 72 9.00 6.29 3.25
CA THR A 72 8.82 4.85 3.05
C THR A 72 10.02 4.22 2.33
N PHE A 73 10.60 4.90 1.34
CA PHE A 73 11.83 4.43 0.69
C PHE A 73 13.05 4.48 1.61
N ALA A 74 13.17 5.49 2.46
CA ALA A 74 14.24 5.60 3.45
C ALA A 74 14.17 4.49 4.50
N LEU A 75 12.95 4.16 4.96
CA LEU A 75 12.72 3.02 5.86
C LEU A 75 13.07 1.70 5.18
N ASN A 76 12.64 1.49 3.93
CA ASN A 76 13.04 0.31 3.16
C ASN A 76 14.57 0.22 3.02
N TYR A 77 15.23 1.33 2.67
CA TYR A 77 16.68 1.39 2.53
C TYR A 77 17.39 1.07 3.85
N ARG A 78 16.87 1.55 4.98
CA ARG A 78 17.45 1.26 6.30
C ARG A 78 17.40 -0.22 6.66
N LEU A 79 16.34 -0.92 6.25
CA LEU A 79 16.13 -2.33 6.58
C LEU A 79 16.80 -3.28 5.58
N HIS A 80 16.77 -2.93 4.29
CA HIS A 80 17.14 -3.84 3.20
C HIS A 80 18.28 -3.30 2.31
N GLY A 81 18.74 -2.06 2.51
CA GLY A 81 19.73 -1.44 1.65
C GLY A 81 19.21 -1.29 0.22
N LEU A 82 19.96 -1.80 -0.77
CA LEU A 82 19.53 -1.86 -2.18
C LEU A 82 19.10 -3.27 -2.60
N ASP A 83 18.77 -4.15 -1.64
CA ASP A 83 18.15 -5.43 -1.96
C ASP A 83 16.69 -5.21 -2.41
N VAL A 84 16.47 -5.30 -3.73
CA VAL A 84 15.19 -5.06 -4.39
C VAL A 84 14.08 -5.99 -3.89
N THR A 85 14.42 -7.22 -3.48
CA THR A 85 13.44 -8.20 -3.00
C THR A 85 12.75 -7.70 -1.73
N GLY A 86 13.47 -6.98 -0.85
CA GLY A 86 12.89 -6.35 0.34
C GLY A 86 11.83 -5.30 0.00
N TYR A 87 12.09 -4.47 -1.01
CA TYR A 87 11.13 -3.46 -1.47
C TYR A 87 9.87 -4.10 -2.05
N HIS A 88 10.03 -5.13 -2.88
CA HIS A 88 8.90 -5.87 -3.46
C HIS A 88 8.08 -6.59 -2.40
N ALA A 89 8.72 -7.18 -1.38
CA ALA A 89 8.02 -7.80 -0.27
C ALA A 89 7.16 -6.80 0.52
N VAL A 90 7.72 -5.62 0.86
CA VAL A 90 6.95 -4.56 1.54
C VAL A 90 5.79 -4.06 0.67
N ASN A 91 6.01 -3.84 -0.63
CA ASN A 91 4.96 -3.43 -1.55
C ASN A 91 3.85 -4.48 -1.66
N LEU A 92 4.21 -5.77 -1.71
CA LEU A 92 3.24 -6.87 -1.75
C LEU A 92 2.39 -6.92 -0.47
N ILE A 93 3.00 -6.74 0.71
CA ILE A 93 2.28 -6.68 1.98
C ILE A 93 1.29 -5.50 1.97
N ILE A 94 1.73 -4.31 1.55
CA ILE A 94 0.86 -3.13 1.44
C ILE A 94 -0.29 -3.39 0.46
N HIS A 95 -0.02 -4.03 -0.68
CA HIS A 95 -1.04 -4.37 -1.67
C HIS A 95 -2.09 -5.33 -1.11
N ILE A 96 -1.66 -6.39 -0.40
CA ILE A 96 -2.56 -7.35 0.25
C ILE A 96 -3.42 -6.64 1.32
N ILE A 97 -2.81 -5.80 2.16
CA ILE A 97 -3.55 -5.03 3.17
C ILE A 97 -4.61 -4.17 2.50
N ASN A 98 -4.26 -3.43 1.43
CA ASN A 98 -5.22 -2.60 0.71
C ASN A 98 -6.35 -3.41 0.06
N ALA A 99 -6.05 -4.56 -0.53
CA ALA A 99 -7.07 -5.45 -1.09
C ALA A 99 -8.06 -5.95 -0.02
N LEU A 100 -7.55 -6.28 1.18
CA LEU A 100 -8.38 -6.65 2.33
C LEU A 100 -9.22 -5.48 2.84
N LEU A 101 -8.66 -4.25 2.87
CA LEU A 101 -9.40 -3.05 3.24
C LEU A 101 -10.52 -2.74 2.24
N VAL A 102 -10.29 -2.90 0.94
CA VAL A 102 -11.31 -2.74 -0.10
C VAL A 102 -12.40 -3.80 0.06
N TYR A 103 -12.02 -5.06 0.30
CA TYR A 103 -12.97 -6.13 0.59
C TYR A 103 -13.82 -5.79 1.82
N TRP A 104 -13.20 -5.31 2.90
CA TRP A 104 -13.90 -4.90 4.10
C TRP A 104 -14.85 -3.73 3.87
N LEU A 105 -14.42 -2.72 3.12
CA LEU A 105 -15.26 -1.59 2.71
C LEU A 105 -16.49 -2.08 1.91
N ALA A 106 -16.31 -3.00 0.97
CA ALA A 106 -17.41 -3.58 0.22
C ALA A 106 -18.42 -4.28 1.15
N LEU A 107 -17.94 -5.07 2.12
CA LEU A 107 -18.84 -5.68 3.12
C LEU A 107 -19.62 -4.61 3.90
N LEU A 108 -18.95 -3.56 4.39
CA LEU A 108 -19.61 -2.50 5.15
C LEU A 108 -20.73 -1.83 4.33
N THR A 109 -20.47 -1.53 3.06
CA THR A 109 -21.43 -0.87 2.18
C THR A 109 -22.61 -1.78 1.84
N PHE A 110 -22.34 -3.00 1.34
CA PHE A 110 -23.41 -3.91 0.90
C PHE A 110 -24.23 -4.48 2.08
N PHE A 111 -23.61 -4.75 3.24
CA PHE A 111 -24.38 -5.19 4.40
C PHE A 111 -25.24 -4.08 5.02
N ARG A 112 -24.78 -2.82 5.03
CA ARG A 112 -25.60 -1.70 5.51
C ARG A 112 -26.81 -1.47 4.62
N VAL A 113 -26.62 -1.46 3.29
CA VAL A 113 -27.73 -1.29 2.34
C VAL A 113 -28.74 -2.42 2.45
N ALA A 114 -28.30 -3.68 2.47
CA ALA A 114 -29.19 -4.83 2.60
C ALA A 114 -29.90 -4.91 3.96
N LYS A 115 -29.29 -4.39 5.04
CA LYS A 115 -29.96 -4.27 6.34
C LYS A 115 -31.02 -3.16 6.30
N TRP A 116 -30.67 -1.98 5.82
CA TRP A 116 -31.60 -0.84 5.71
C TRP A 116 -32.85 -1.19 4.89
N GLN A 117 -32.70 -1.88 3.75
CA GLN A 117 -33.84 -2.34 2.96
C GLN A 117 -34.75 -3.32 3.74
N ARG A 118 -34.16 -4.26 4.48
CA ARG A 118 -34.92 -5.21 5.30
C ARG A 118 -35.65 -4.52 6.45
N ASP A 119 -35.00 -3.56 7.11
CA ASP A 119 -35.58 -2.81 8.22
C ASP A 119 -36.80 -1.99 7.71
N LYS A 120 -36.72 -1.38 6.52
CA LYS A 120 -37.84 -0.65 5.89
C LYS A 120 -39.05 -1.54 5.58
N VAL A 121 -38.82 -2.70 4.99
CA VAL A 121 -39.87 -3.69 4.70
C VAL A 121 -40.51 -4.20 6.00
N ALA A 122 -39.72 -4.42 7.05
CA ALA A 122 -40.22 -4.86 8.36
C ALA A 122 -41.07 -3.78 9.08
N GLU A 123 -40.81 -2.50 8.82
CA GLU A 123 -41.58 -1.36 9.34
C GLU A 123 -42.87 -1.09 8.53
N GLY A 124 -43.19 -1.90 7.51
CA GLY A 124 -44.38 -1.73 6.67
C GLY A 124 -44.33 -0.50 5.76
N GLN A 125 -43.14 0.07 5.57
CA GLN A 125 -42.92 1.11 4.57
C GLN A 125 -42.54 0.42 3.27
N ASP A 126 -43.29 0.70 2.19
CA ASP A 126 -42.93 0.23 0.86
C ASP A 126 -41.50 0.69 0.56
N ALA A 127 -40.61 -0.28 0.33
CA ALA A 127 -39.25 0.01 -0.09
C ALA A 127 -39.30 0.78 -1.42
N PRO A 128 -38.49 1.85 -1.59
CA PRO A 128 -38.47 2.61 -2.83
C PRO A 128 -38.03 1.77 -4.03
#